data_AF-A0A1Y2IG49-F1
#
_entry.id   AF-A0A1Y2IG49-F1
#
_cell.length_a   1.000
_cell.length_b   1.000
_cell.length_c   1.000
_cell.angle_alpha   90.00
_cell.angle_beta   90.00
_cell.angle_gamma   90.00
#
_symmetry.space_group_name_H-M   'P 1'
#
loop_
_entity.id
_entity.type
_entity.pdbx_description
1 polymer ?
#
loop_
_entity_poly.entity_id
_entity_poly.type
_entity_poly.pdbx_seq_one_letter_code
_entity_poly.pdbx_strand_id
1 'polypeptide(L)'
;MTGGRGRLRSRVPTPDPSWLEPLLRGKGTKSWYLAYLAESSSTPVNPSSKSLCILHPSTVLSLSLHANRQMSAVATIDLRRALDIVEQTKAQNIDLAKNIYNATVQFMEAQGLTAREELWYNKMEELVNRMHFFESLTKSRQLLGAVEQVHNRGGFTGLHEKVTAAIAVQSEISGTFHSLLDVCQARVQELPPSQRQMLYDTLPVIHRILNRAKNAEMNVLRFLKVYRAAILFLNYVHDNFEAVSRPLRLTPFEDIPRMTRQNLDIIGTLLDEAASLVAETAEEAKCAVANLRSLRGRQLEQHVVDQKLTGLLGIRNKIIELQESTTNRFQSFSDALGSSNAVPTTLHGPVGVTFRIDALLKVASQYSHAYCLLEATHKFQEAQSMIKLLLQATSWSV
;
A
#
# COMPACT_ATOMS: atom_id res chain seq x y z
N MET A 1 -25.27 14.94 -77.10
CA MET A 1 -23.89 15.00 -77.63
C MET A 1 -23.16 16.07 -76.82
N THR A 2 -22.01 15.92 -76.18
CA THR A 2 -21.04 14.81 -75.91
C THR A 2 -20.41 15.16 -74.54
N GLY A 3 -20.14 14.24 -73.60
CA GLY A 3 -19.02 13.28 -73.62
C GLY A 3 -17.72 13.91 -73.07
N GLY A 4 -17.31 13.60 -71.82
CA GLY A 4 -15.98 13.99 -71.28
C GLY A 4 -15.80 13.83 -69.76
N ARG A 5 -14.80 13.04 -69.32
CA ARG A 5 -14.36 12.90 -67.91
C ARG A 5 -13.09 13.72 -67.65
N GLY A 6 -12.92 14.31 -66.46
CA GLY A 6 -11.69 15.03 -66.07
C GLY A 6 -11.46 15.10 -64.55
N ARG A 7 -10.35 14.52 -64.08
CA ARG A 7 -9.97 14.34 -62.66
C ARG A 7 -9.86 15.64 -61.85
N LEU A 8 -10.47 15.67 -60.66
CA LEU A 8 -10.07 16.58 -59.57
C LEU A 8 -8.87 16.00 -58.83
N ARG A 9 -7.78 16.77 -58.70
CA ARG A 9 -6.70 16.54 -57.72
C ARG A 9 -6.87 17.52 -56.56
N SER A 10 -7.30 17.06 -55.39
CA SER A 10 -7.18 17.84 -54.17
C SER A 10 -5.72 17.83 -53.69
N ARG A 11 -5.12 19.01 -53.47
CA ARG A 11 -3.93 19.13 -52.64
C ARG A 11 -4.38 19.18 -51.18
N VAL A 12 -4.05 18.16 -50.41
CA VAL A 12 -4.14 18.22 -48.94
C VAL A 12 -2.89 18.96 -48.43
N PRO A 13 -3.01 19.93 -47.51
CA PRO A 13 -1.85 20.57 -46.92
C PRO A 13 -1.11 19.58 -46.02
N THR A 14 0.20 19.44 -46.20
CA THR A 14 1.08 18.72 -45.27
C THR A 14 1.19 19.52 -43.96
N PRO A 15 0.84 18.93 -42.80
CA PRO A 15 1.01 19.60 -41.51
C PRO A 15 2.50 19.63 -41.11
N ASP A 16 2.93 20.78 -40.62
CA ASP A 16 4.25 20.98 -40.02
C ASP A 16 4.32 20.23 -38.67
N PRO A 17 5.31 19.34 -38.43
CA PRO A 17 5.38 18.49 -37.24
C PRO A 17 6.00 19.18 -36.00
N SER A 18 6.39 20.46 -36.09
CA SER A 18 7.11 21.19 -35.03
C SER A 18 6.40 21.29 -33.68
N TRP A 19 5.10 20.98 -33.58
CA TRP A 19 4.35 20.94 -32.32
C TRP A 19 4.41 19.59 -31.57
N LEU A 20 5.01 18.54 -32.15
CA LEU A 20 5.08 17.21 -31.54
C LEU A 20 6.30 17.00 -30.62
N GLU A 21 7.34 17.84 -30.70
CA GLU A 21 8.58 17.64 -29.93
C GLU A 21 8.45 17.69 -28.39
N PRO A 22 7.51 18.45 -27.79
CA PRO A 22 7.28 18.38 -26.34
C PRO A 22 6.58 17.09 -25.89
N LEU A 23 5.71 16.53 -26.75
CA LEU A 23 4.86 15.36 -26.43
C LEU A 23 5.61 14.02 -26.60
N LEU A 24 6.66 13.99 -27.40
CA LEU A 24 7.45 12.78 -27.70
C LEU A 24 8.60 12.48 -26.73
N ARG A 25 8.62 13.11 -25.53
CA ARG A 25 9.65 12.90 -24.50
C ARG A 25 9.34 11.79 -23.47
N GLY A 26 8.18 11.14 -23.57
CA GLY A 26 7.94 9.86 -22.88
C GLY A 26 8.68 8.72 -23.59
N LYS A 27 9.68 8.11 -22.94
CA LYS A 27 10.64 7.22 -23.64
C LYS A 27 10.11 5.85 -24.07
N GLY A 28 9.00 5.34 -23.50
CA GLY A 28 8.51 3.98 -23.78
C GLY A 28 7.54 3.82 -24.96
N THR A 29 6.74 4.83 -25.31
CA THR A 29 5.63 4.66 -26.28
C THR A 29 6.08 4.48 -27.74
N LYS A 30 7.36 4.68 -28.06
CA LYS A 30 7.89 4.46 -29.41
C LYS A 30 8.03 2.97 -29.77
N SER A 31 8.19 2.07 -28.79
CA SER A 31 8.66 0.71 -29.07
C SER A 31 7.60 -0.16 -29.78
N TRP A 32 6.42 -0.33 -29.15
CA TRP A 32 5.35 -1.20 -29.68
C TRP A 32 4.75 -0.72 -31.00
N TYR A 33 4.47 0.58 -31.15
CA TYR A 33 3.83 1.11 -32.35
C TYR A 33 4.75 1.04 -33.58
N LEU A 34 6.06 1.25 -33.41
CA LEU A 34 7.03 1.12 -34.49
C LEU A 34 7.29 -0.35 -34.86
N ALA A 35 7.31 -1.27 -33.89
CA ALA A 35 7.37 -2.71 -34.17
C ALA A 35 6.15 -3.19 -34.99
N TYR A 36 4.94 -2.73 -34.63
CA TYR A 36 3.71 -3.06 -35.35
C TYR A 36 3.66 -2.45 -36.76
N LEU A 37 4.10 -1.20 -36.94
CA LEU A 37 4.16 -0.55 -38.25
C LEU A 37 5.18 -1.18 -39.19
N ALA A 38 6.28 -1.73 -38.68
CA ALA A 38 7.27 -2.44 -39.49
C ALA A 38 6.67 -3.69 -40.17
N GLU A 39 5.91 -4.51 -39.44
CA GLU A 39 5.24 -5.70 -40.00
C GLU A 39 3.96 -5.37 -40.79
N SER A 40 3.27 -4.27 -40.50
CA SER A 40 2.04 -3.85 -41.21
C SER A 40 2.26 -3.55 -42.70
N SER A 41 3.51 -3.39 -43.14
CA SER A 41 3.87 -3.07 -44.53
C SER A 41 3.73 -4.25 -45.52
N SER A 42 3.37 -5.45 -45.06
CA SER A 42 3.14 -6.63 -45.91
C SER A 42 1.83 -7.37 -45.58
N THR A 43 0.76 -7.09 -46.33
CA THR A 43 -0.50 -7.88 -46.39
C THR A 43 -0.94 -7.97 -47.86
N PRO A 44 -1.57 -9.07 -48.35
CA PRO A 44 -2.87 -9.65 -47.93
C PRO A 44 -2.85 -11.21 -47.73
N VAL A 45 -3.86 -11.97 -47.29
CA VAL A 45 -5.24 -11.73 -46.74
C VAL A 45 -5.71 -12.93 -45.86
N ASN A 46 -6.87 -12.76 -45.18
CA ASN A 46 -7.60 -13.71 -44.29
C ASN A 46 -8.44 -14.78 -45.07
N PRO A 47 -9.30 -15.66 -44.49
CA PRO A 47 -9.47 -16.14 -43.09
C PRO A 47 -9.75 -17.67 -42.89
N SER A 48 -9.68 -18.20 -41.65
CA SER A 48 -10.78 -19.04 -41.06
C SER A 48 -10.63 -19.45 -39.57
N SER A 49 -11.65 -19.08 -38.79
CA SER A 49 -12.30 -19.76 -37.64
C SER A 49 -11.55 -20.54 -36.54
N LYS A 50 -11.61 -19.96 -35.33
CA LYS A 50 -12.11 -20.51 -34.04
C LYS A 50 -11.67 -21.92 -33.55
N SER A 51 -11.07 -21.94 -32.35
CA SER A 51 -11.73 -22.52 -31.16
C SER A 51 -11.18 -21.94 -29.84
N LEU A 52 -12.05 -21.84 -28.82
CA LEU A 52 -11.65 -21.61 -27.42
C LEU A 52 -11.15 -22.92 -26.79
N CYS A 53 -10.33 -22.80 -25.73
CA CYS A 53 -10.43 -23.57 -24.49
C CYS A 53 -9.80 -22.75 -23.33
N ILE A 54 -10.34 -22.87 -22.12
CA ILE A 54 -10.02 -22.05 -20.94
C ILE A 54 -9.84 -22.96 -19.70
N LEU A 55 -8.76 -22.73 -18.93
CA LEU A 55 -8.46 -23.26 -17.57
C LEU A 55 -8.26 -24.81 -17.45
N HIS A 56 -7.57 -25.38 -16.44
CA HIS A 56 -7.02 -24.88 -15.14
C HIS A 56 -5.65 -25.61 -14.85
N PRO A 57 -5.03 -25.67 -13.63
CA PRO A 57 -3.56 -25.72 -13.47
C PRO A 57 -3.04 -27.08 -12.93
N SER A 58 -1.79 -27.09 -12.44
CA SER A 58 -0.95 -28.26 -12.05
C SER A 58 -0.18 -28.83 -13.25
N THR A 59 1.10 -29.20 -13.17
CA THR A 59 1.95 -29.44 -11.98
C THR A 59 3.40 -29.02 -12.28
N VAL A 60 4.11 -28.51 -11.27
CA VAL A 60 5.55 -28.22 -11.33
C VAL A 60 6.37 -29.50 -11.17
N LEU A 61 7.51 -29.59 -11.86
CA LEU A 61 8.60 -30.58 -11.70
C LEU A 61 8.24 -32.06 -11.83
N SER A 62 8.64 -32.69 -12.95
CA SER A 62 9.41 -33.95 -13.00
C SER A 62 9.46 -34.48 -14.44
N LEU A 63 10.63 -34.44 -15.10
CA LEU A 63 11.03 -35.42 -16.12
C LEU A 63 12.48 -35.16 -16.58
N SER A 64 13.43 -35.66 -15.78
CA SER A 64 14.80 -35.89 -16.23
C SER A 64 15.29 -37.21 -15.68
N LEU A 65 15.97 -38.00 -16.53
CA LEU A 65 16.49 -39.35 -16.30
C LEU A 65 15.44 -40.46 -16.06
N HIS A 66 15.10 -41.20 -17.13
CA HIS A 66 15.19 -42.67 -17.19
C HIS A 66 15.06 -43.17 -18.65
N ALA A 67 16.02 -42.82 -19.52
CA ALA A 67 16.08 -43.31 -20.90
C ALA A 67 17.51 -43.31 -21.47
N ASN A 68 18.46 -43.95 -20.79
CA ASN A 68 19.82 -44.14 -21.31
C ASN A 68 20.05 -45.59 -21.75
N ARG A 69 19.48 -45.99 -22.90
CA ARG A 69 19.89 -47.18 -23.70
C ARG A 69 19.11 -47.32 -25.02
N GLN A 70 19.30 -46.36 -25.92
CA GLN A 70 19.34 -46.60 -27.38
C GLN A 70 19.85 -45.32 -28.03
N MET A 71 20.84 -45.43 -28.93
CA MET A 71 21.14 -44.34 -29.85
C MET A 71 19.92 -44.17 -30.76
N SER A 72 19.06 -43.21 -30.44
CA SER A 72 17.93 -42.88 -31.31
C SER A 72 18.49 -42.32 -32.61
N ALA A 73 18.02 -42.88 -33.74
CA ALA A 73 18.46 -42.47 -35.07
C ALA A 73 18.38 -40.95 -35.22
N VAL A 74 19.43 -40.34 -35.78
CA VAL A 74 19.42 -38.90 -36.02
C VAL A 74 18.29 -38.59 -37.00
N ALA A 75 17.25 -37.92 -36.51
CA ALA A 75 16.10 -37.57 -37.32
C ALA A 75 16.54 -36.60 -38.42
N THR A 76 16.46 -37.05 -39.67
CA THR A 76 16.65 -36.18 -40.83
C THR A 76 15.36 -35.43 -41.13
N ILE A 77 15.51 -34.13 -41.34
CA ILE A 77 14.44 -33.15 -41.57
C ILE A 77 14.69 -32.52 -42.94
N ASP A 78 13.63 -32.31 -43.71
CA ASP A 78 13.73 -31.51 -44.93
C ASP A 78 13.75 -30.00 -44.65
N LEU A 79 14.25 -29.23 -45.61
CA LEU A 79 14.39 -27.78 -45.48
C LEU A 79 13.04 -27.06 -45.27
N ARG A 80 11.92 -27.61 -45.76
CA ARG A 80 10.60 -26.99 -45.61
C ARG A 80 10.14 -27.10 -44.17
N ARG A 81 10.17 -28.31 -43.60
CA ARG A 81 9.82 -28.55 -42.20
C ARG A 81 10.72 -27.77 -41.23
N ALA A 82 12.01 -27.62 -41.55
CA ALA A 82 12.92 -26.79 -40.75
C ALA A 82 12.51 -25.30 -40.74
N LEU A 83 12.11 -24.75 -41.90
CA LEU A 83 11.62 -23.37 -42.00
C LEU A 83 10.27 -23.17 -41.30
N ASP A 84 9.37 -24.15 -41.41
CA ASP A 84 8.06 -24.11 -40.74
C ASP A 84 8.23 -24.07 -39.20
N ILE A 85 9.20 -24.81 -38.63
CA ILE A 85 9.51 -24.76 -37.18
C ILE A 85 10.05 -23.39 -36.76
N VAL A 86 10.88 -22.73 -37.57
CA VAL A 86 11.39 -21.37 -37.28
C VAL A 86 10.24 -20.37 -37.22
N GLU A 87 9.36 -20.35 -38.23
CA GLU A 87 8.23 -19.41 -38.26
C GLU A 87 7.20 -19.73 -37.14
N GLN A 88 6.98 -21.00 -36.82
CA GLN A 88 6.14 -21.41 -35.69
C GLN A 88 6.72 -20.94 -34.34
N THR A 89 8.04 -21.06 -34.15
CA THR A 89 8.71 -20.61 -32.91
C THR A 89 8.68 -19.10 -32.78
N LYS A 90 8.91 -18.37 -33.89
CA LYS A 90 8.74 -16.92 -33.98
C LYS A 90 7.31 -16.51 -33.59
N ALA A 91 6.29 -17.15 -34.16
CA ALA A 91 4.88 -16.87 -33.84
C ALA A 91 4.55 -17.13 -32.36
N GLN A 92 5.05 -18.23 -31.78
CA GLN A 92 4.88 -18.53 -30.36
C GLN A 92 5.48 -17.44 -29.46
N ASN A 93 6.70 -16.97 -29.76
CA ASN A 93 7.35 -15.89 -29.00
C ASN A 93 6.54 -14.58 -29.08
N ILE A 94 6.07 -14.23 -30.28
CA ILE A 94 5.22 -13.05 -30.51
C ILE A 94 3.90 -13.15 -29.71
N ASP A 95 3.25 -14.32 -29.71
CA ASP A 95 1.99 -14.51 -28.98
C ASP A 95 2.19 -14.53 -27.45
N LEU A 96 3.31 -15.04 -26.95
CA LEU A 96 3.68 -14.90 -25.53
C LEU A 96 3.87 -13.43 -25.14
N ALA A 97 4.56 -12.63 -25.95
CA ALA A 97 4.73 -11.20 -25.69
C ALA A 97 3.38 -10.42 -25.76
N LYS A 98 2.48 -10.78 -26.69
CA LYS A 98 1.10 -10.25 -26.70
C LYS A 98 0.33 -10.58 -25.42
N ASN A 99 0.54 -11.76 -24.82
CA ASN A 99 -0.12 -12.11 -23.56
C ASN A 99 0.35 -11.20 -22.41
N ILE A 100 1.63 -10.83 -22.36
CA ILE A 100 2.17 -9.86 -21.38
C ILE A 100 1.53 -8.47 -21.61
N TYR A 101 1.46 -8.01 -22.86
CA TYR A 101 0.79 -6.75 -23.21
C TYR A 101 -0.70 -6.76 -22.80
N ASN A 102 -1.44 -7.78 -23.18
CA ASN A 102 -2.87 -7.91 -22.86
C ASN A 102 -3.12 -7.98 -21.34
N ALA A 103 -2.30 -8.73 -20.60
CA ALA A 103 -2.38 -8.78 -19.14
C ALA A 103 -2.07 -7.42 -18.51
N THR A 104 -1.13 -6.67 -19.09
CA THR A 104 -0.79 -5.31 -18.64
C THR A 104 -1.94 -4.34 -18.87
N VAL A 105 -2.55 -4.32 -20.07
CA VAL A 105 -3.72 -3.48 -20.35
C VAL A 105 -4.89 -3.83 -19.42
N GLN A 106 -5.20 -5.11 -19.24
CA GLN A 106 -6.27 -5.57 -18.32
C GLN A 106 -5.99 -5.16 -16.86
N PHE A 107 -4.74 -5.28 -16.41
CA PHE A 107 -4.34 -4.84 -15.08
C PHE A 107 -4.49 -3.32 -14.92
N MET A 108 -4.05 -2.53 -15.90
CA MET A 108 -4.18 -1.06 -15.88
C MET A 108 -5.66 -0.63 -15.89
N GLU A 109 -6.52 -1.30 -16.67
CA GLU A 109 -7.97 -1.09 -16.65
C GLU A 109 -8.58 -1.42 -15.28
N ALA A 110 -8.13 -2.50 -14.62
CA ALA A 110 -8.56 -2.86 -13.27
C ALA A 110 -8.14 -1.83 -12.20
N GLN A 111 -7.04 -1.11 -12.41
CA GLN A 111 -6.62 0.04 -11.59
C GLN A 111 -7.37 1.35 -11.94
N GLY A 112 -8.34 1.31 -12.86
CA GLY A 112 -9.14 2.47 -13.27
C GLY A 112 -8.46 3.40 -14.29
N LEU A 113 -7.38 2.93 -14.94
CA LEU A 113 -6.73 3.62 -16.05
C LEU A 113 -7.43 3.27 -17.38
N THR A 114 -7.20 4.07 -18.41
CA THR A 114 -7.79 3.88 -19.75
C THR A 114 -7.06 2.81 -20.55
N ALA A 115 -7.73 2.08 -21.44
CA ALA A 115 -7.09 1.17 -22.41
C ALA A 115 -6.00 1.82 -23.30
N ARG A 116 -6.03 3.15 -23.47
CA ARG A 116 -5.08 3.90 -24.30
C ARG A 116 -3.87 4.34 -23.48
N GLU A 117 -2.70 3.79 -23.82
CA GLU A 117 -1.43 4.05 -23.13
C GLU A 117 -1.04 5.53 -23.13
N GLU A 118 -1.28 6.23 -24.24
CA GLU A 118 -1.04 7.67 -24.41
C GLU A 118 -1.73 8.54 -23.34
N LEU A 119 -2.80 8.03 -22.73
CA LEU A 119 -3.59 8.72 -21.72
C LEU A 119 -3.30 8.24 -20.28
N TRP A 120 -2.49 7.19 -20.11
CA TRP A 120 -2.13 6.66 -18.79
C TRP A 120 -1.49 7.73 -17.91
N TYR A 121 -0.61 8.56 -18.46
CA TYR A 121 0.04 9.63 -17.73
C TYR A 121 -0.98 10.60 -17.08
N ASN A 122 -1.85 11.20 -17.90
CA ASN A 122 -2.86 12.14 -17.42
C ASN A 122 -3.86 11.49 -16.44
N LYS A 123 -4.25 10.23 -16.72
CA LYS A 123 -5.21 9.52 -15.87
C LYS A 123 -4.58 9.09 -14.54
N MET A 124 -3.30 8.74 -14.54
CA MET A 124 -2.52 8.42 -13.35
C MET A 124 -2.30 9.66 -12.48
N GLU A 125 -1.95 10.81 -13.08
CA GLU A 125 -1.90 12.07 -12.33
C GLU A 125 -3.25 12.37 -11.68
N GLU A 126 -4.38 12.17 -12.38
CA GLU A 126 -5.73 12.35 -11.80
C GLU A 126 -5.99 11.40 -10.61
N LEU A 127 -5.62 10.11 -10.72
CA LEU A 127 -5.80 9.13 -9.65
C LEU A 127 -4.94 9.43 -8.42
N VAL A 128 -3.65 9.74 -8.62
CA VAL A 128 -2.71 10.11 -7.54
C VAL A 128 -3.19 11.39 -6.84
N ASN A 129 -3.63 12.40 -7.60
CA ASN A 129 -4.26 13.62 -7.07
C ASN A 129 -5.49 13.30 -6.19
N ARG A 130 -6.42 12.49 -6.69
CA ARG A 130 -7.63 12.09 -5.96
C ARG A 130 -7.27 11.34 -4.67
N MET A 131 -6.31 10.42 -4.73
CA MET A 131 -5.90 9.61 -3.58
C MET A 131 -5.29 10.49 -2.47
N HIS A 132 -4.34 11.37 -2.82
CA HIS A 132 -3.76 12.31 -1.86
C HIS A 132 -4.80 13.28 -1.28
N PHE A 133 -5.78 13.73 -2.08
CA PHE A 133 -6.90 14.53 -1.57
C PHE A 133 -7.74 13.77 -0.53
N PHE A 134 -8.17 12.54 -0.85
CA PHE A 134 -8.98 11.73 0.08
C PHE A 134 -8.25 11.38 1.38
N GLU A 135 -6.96 11.08 1.29
CA GLU A 135 -6.17 10.78 2.48
C GLU A 135 -5.89 12.03 3.31
N SER A 136 -5.57 13.17 2.68
CA SER A 136 -5.37 14.44 3.40
C SER A 136 -6.66 14.89 4.10
N LEU A 137 -7.81 14.72 3.45
CA LEU A 137 -9.14 14.89 4.05
C LEU A 137 -9.34 13.96 5.26
N THR A 138 -8.93 12.69 5.14
CA THR A 138 -9.06 11.69 6.20
C THR A 138 -8.18 12.02 7.40
N LYS A 139 -6.89 12.32 7.20
CA LYS A 139 -5.97 12.78 8.25
C LYS A 139 -6.45 14.08 8.89
N SER A 140 -6.96 15.04 8.11
CA SER A 140 -7.53 16.28 8.64
C SER A 140 -8.76 16.04 9.52
N ARG A 141 -9.66 15.11 9.15
CA ARG A 141 -10.83 14.74 9.97
C ARG A 141 -10.44 14.02 11.26
N GLN A 142 -9.49 13.08 11.17
CA GLN A 142 -8.95 12.38 12.35
C GLN A 142 -8.27 13.36 13.31
N LEU A 143 -7.48 14.29 12.79
CA LEU A 143 -6.83 15.33 13.57
C LEU A 143 -7.87 16.22 14.25
N LEU A 144 -8.90 16.69 13.53
CA LEU A 144 -9.95 17.53 14.11
C LEU A 144 -10.65 16.83 15.29
N GLY A 145 -11.15 15.60 15.09
CA GLY A 145 -11.83 14.86 16.16
C GLY A 145 -10.92 14.53 17.35
N ALA A 146 -9.63 14.25 17.11
CA ALA A 146 -8.65 14.03 18.16
C ALA A 146 -8.35 15.31 18.98
N VAL A 147 -8.29 16.45 18.29
CA VAL A 147 -8.03 17.77 18.87
C VAL A 147 -9.24 18.26 19.68
N GLU A 148 -10.45 18.17 19.12
CA GLU A 148 -11.72 18.44 19.82
C GLU A 148 -11.88 17.55 21.06
N GLN A 149 -11.56 16.25 20.95
CA GLN A 149 -11.65 15.31 22.08
C GLN A 149 -10.75 15.71 23.27
N VAL A 150 -9.54 16.21 22.99
CA VAL A 150 -8.62 16.69 24.03
C VAL A 150 -9.09 18.04 24.58
N HIS A 151 -9.47 18.98 23.71
CA HIS A 151 -9.91 20.32 24.10
C HIS A 151 -11.19 20.29 24.95
N ASN A 152 -12.22 19.55 24.53
CA ASN A 152 -13.51 19.41 25.25
C ASN A 152 -13.36 18.75 26.63
N ARG A 153 -12.22 18.09 26.89
CA ARG A 153 -11.85 17.52 28.20
C ARG A 153 -10.91 18.42 29.01
N GLY A 154 -10.80 19.70 28.63
CA GLY A 154 -9.95 20.72 29.27
C GLY A 154 -8.46 20.64 28.92
N GLY A 155 -8.05 19.79 27.98
CA GLY A 155 -6.67 19.62 27.58
C GLY A 155 -5.70 19.39 28.73
N PHE A 156 -4.50 19.99 28.67
CA PHE A 156 -3.48 19.80 29.71
C PHE A 156 -3.95 20.27 31.10
N THR A 157 -4.60 21.44 31.18
CA THR A 157 -5.03 22.03 32.47
C THR A 157 -6.13 21.20 33.11
N GLY A 158 -7.18 20.83 32.37
CA GLY A 158 -8.28 20.03 32.91
C GLY A 158 -7.84 18.65 33.39
N LEU A 159 -6.94 17.96 32.66
CA LEU A 159 -6.39 16.68 33.12
C LEU A 159 -5.46 16.84 34.34
N HIS A 160 -4.71 17.94 34.42
CA HIS A 160 -3.86 18.26 35.57
C HIS A 160 -4.69 18.58 36.84
N GLU A 161 -5.74 19.40 36.70
CA GLU A 161 -6.68 19.71 37.78
C GLU A 161 -7.38 18.45 38.29
N LYS A 162 -7.86 17.59 37.39
CA LYS A 162 -8.46 16.30 37.77
C LYS A 162 -7.50 15.40 38.55
N VAL A 163 -6.23 15.27 38.14
CA VAL A 163 -5.29 14.42 38.90
C VAL A 163 -4.91 15.06 40.25
N THR A 164 -4.85 16.38 40.33
CA THR A 164 -4.62 17.09 41.60
C THR A 164 -5.78 16.88 42.58
N ALA A 165 -7.03 16.97 42.10
CA ALA A 165 -8.22 16.69 42.89
C ALA A 165 -8.29 15.22 43.35
N ALA A 166 -7.94 14.28 42.47
CA ALA A 166 -7.86 12.85 42.81
C ALA A 166 -6.87 12.59 43.96
N ILE A 167 -5.65 13.13 43.86
CA ILE A 167 -4.60 12.99 44.89
C ILE A 167 -5.05 13.56 46.25
N ALA A 168 -5.76 14.69 46.26
CA ALA A 168 -6.28 15.27 47.51
C ALA A 168 -7.29 14.33 48.20
N VAL A 169 -8.26 13.81 47.43
CA VAL A 169 -9.25 12.83 47.92
C VAL A 169 -8.59 11.50 48.34
N GLN A 170 -7.58 11.04 47.58
CA GLN A 170 -6.80 9.85 47.90
C GLN A 170 -6.09 10.02 49.24
N SER A 171 -5.50 11.20 49.50
CA SER A 171 -4.82 11.52 50.76
C SER A 171 -5.79 11.54 51.96
N GLU A 172 -6.96 12.18 51.82
CA GLU A 172 -7.99 12.22 52.87
C GLU A 172 -8.43 10.80 53.27
N ILE A 173 -8.89 10.02 52.30
CA ILE A 173 -9.43 8.67 52.54
C ILE A 173 -8.33 7.72 53.03
N SER A 174 -7.10 7.88 52.54
CA SER A 174 -5.97 7.10 53.05
C SER A 174 -5.68 7.44 54.52
N GLY A 175 -5.77 8.71 54.91
CA GLY A 175 -5.66 9.13 56.31
C GLY A 175 -6.70 8.43 57.19
N THR A 176 -8.00 8.56 56.85
CA THR A 176 -9.08 7.90 57.59
C THR A 176 -8.92 6.38 57.65
N PHE A 177 -8.43 5.75 56.57
CA PHE A 177 -8.18 4.32 56.53
C PHE A 177 -7.03 3.88 57.46
N HIS A 178 -5.95 4.65 57.56
CA HIS A 178 -4.86 4.33 58.51
C HIS A 178 -5.34 4.51 59.95
N SER A 179 -6.07 5.59 60.27
CA SER A 179 -6.64 5.77 61.61
C SER A 179 -7.65 4.65 61.96
N LEU A 180 -8.44 4.15 61.00
CA LEU A 180 -9.27 2.96 61.19
C LEU A 180 -8.44 1.69 61.45
N LEU A 181 -7.30 1.50 60.78
CA LEU A 181 -6.39 0.38 61.05
C LEU A 181 -5.77 0.46 62.45
N ASP A 182 -5.41 1.65 62.92
CA ASP A 182 -4.87 1.84 64.27
C ASP A 182 -5.92 1.50 65.35
N VAL A 183 -7.16 1.96 65.18
CA VAL A 183 -8.28 1.60 66.08
C VAL A 183 -8.60 0.10 65.98
N CYS A 184 -8.56 -0.50 64.79
CA CYS A 184 -8.66 -1.96 64.63
C CYS A 184 -7.59 -2.68 65.46
N GLN A 185 -6.31 -2.32 65.33
CA GLN A 185 -5.22 -2.97 66.07
C GLN A 185 -5.40 -2.85 67.59
N ALA A 186 -5.87 -1.70 68.07
CA ALA A 186 -6.10 -1.46 69.50
C ALA A 186 -7.33 -2.21 70.06
N ARG A 187 -8.44 -2.32 69.30
CA ARG A 187 -9.76 -2.69 69.85
C ARG A 187 -10.47 -3.86 69.16
N VAL A 188 -9.89 -4.49 68.13
CA VAL A 188 -10.58 -5.58 67.40
C VAL A 188 -11.00 -6.75 68.30
N GLN A 189 -10.28 -7.04 69.39
CA GLN A 189 -10.62 -8.12 70.32
C GLN A 189 -11.88 -7.83 71.15
N GLU A 190 -12.27 -6.56 71.30
CA GLU A 190 -13.49 -6.13 72.00
C GLU A 190 -14.76 -6.37 71.17
N LEU A 191 -14.61 -6.62 69.86
CA LEU A 191 -15.74 -6.78 68.94
C LEU A 191 -16.34 -8.20 68.91
N PRO A 192 -17.66 -8.33 68.73
CA PRO A 192 -18.33 -9.59 68.40
C PRO A 192 -17.68 -10.31 67.20
N PRO A 193 -17.69 -11.66 67.16
CA PRO A 193 -17.05 -12.43 66.08
C PRO A 193 -17.55 -12.07 64.67
N SER A 194 -18.84 -11.76 64.52
CA SER A 194 -19.45 -11.33 63.25
C SER A 194 -18.91 -9.99 62.75
N GLN A 195 -18.68 -9.02 63.64
CA GLN A 195 -18.12 -7.71 63.30
C GLN A 195 -16.62 -7.81 63.00
N ARG A 196 -15.87 -8.67 63.70
CA ARG A 196 -14.48 -8.98 63.37
C ARG A 196 -14.34 -9.60 61.97
N GLN A 197 -15.19 -10.57 61.63
CA GLN A 197 -15.17 -11.18 60.31
C GLN A 197 -15.44 -10.15 59.21
N MET A 198 -16.45 -9.29 59.38
CA MET A 198 -16.76 -8.20 58.46
C MET A 198 -15.57 -7.24 58.24
N LEU A 199 -14.80 -6.91 59.30
CA LEU A 199 -13.58 -6.11 59.18
C LEU A 199 -12.50 -6.84 58.36
N TYR A 200 -12.23 -8.12 58.65
CA TYR A 200 -11.23 -8.90 57.93
C TYR A 200 -11.57 -9.08 56.45
N ASP A 201 -12.85 -9.16 56.09
CA ASP A 201 -13.28 -9.26 54.69
C ASP A 201 -13.23 -7.90 53.97
N THR A 202 -13.52 -6.80 54.66
CA THR A 202 -13.68 -5.47 54.04
C THR A 202 -12.38 -4.67 53.95
N LEU A 203 -11.51 -4.70 54.98
CA LEU A 203 -10.26 -3.93 54.98
C LEU A 203 -9.32 -4.27 53.78
N PRO A 204 -9.16 -5.55 53.37
CA PRO A 204 -8.37 -5.89 52.18
C PRO A 204 -9.02 -5.47 50.86
N VAL A 205 -10.34 -5.25 50.82
CA VAL A 205 -11.04 -4.68 49.65
C VAL A 205 -10.71 -3.20 49.55
N ILE A 206 -10.88 -2.44 50.64
CA ILE A 206 -10.56 -1.00 50.70
C ILE A 206 -9.09 -0.76 50.32
N HIS A 207 -8.15 -1.51 50.94
CA HIS A 207 -6.72 -1.39 50.64
C HIS A 207 -6.39 -1.70 49.17
N ARG A 208 -7.07 -2.66 48.54
CA ARG A 208 -6.92 -2.94 47.09
C ARG A 208 -7.47 -1.82 46.21
N ILE A 209 -8.56 -1.17 46.61
CA ILE A 209 -9.13 -0.02 45.88
C ILE A 209 -8.16 1.17 45.95
N LEU A 210 -7.68 1.53 47.15
CA LEU A 210 -6.75 2.64 47.35
C LEU A 210 -5.45 2.46 46.55
N ASN A 211 -4.83 1.28 46.59
CA ASN A 211 -3.62 1.00 45.81
C ASN A 211 -3.86 1.05 44.30
N ARG A 212 -5.00 0.57 43.80
CA ARG A 212 -5.35 0.67 42.36
C ARG A 212 -5.49 2.12 41.92
N ALA A 213 -6.11 2.97 42.74
CA ALA A 213 -6.31 4.38 42.41
C ALA A 213 -4.98 5.17 42.45
N LYS A 214 -4.14 4.96 43.47
CA LYS A 214 -2.77 5.52 43.53
C LYS A 214 -1.93 5.12 42.30
N ASN A 215 -2.06 3.88 41.82
CA ASN A 215 -1.40 3.44 40.58
C ASN A 215 -1.96 4.14 39.33
N ALA A 216 -3.26 4.41 39.27
CA ALA A 216 -3.89 5.16 38.18
C ALA A 216 -3.38 6.61 38.14
N GLU A 217 -3.37 7.30 39.28
CA GLU A 217 -2.82 8.66 39.41
C GLU A 217 -1.34 8.73 38.97
N MET A 218 -0.50 7.82 39.45
CA MET A 218 0.91 7.75 39.05
C MET A 218 1.10 7.51 37.54
N ASN A 219 0.23 6.73 36.91
CA ASN A 219 0.25 6.54 35.46
C ASN A 219 -0.18 7.81 34.71
N VAL A 220 -1.18 8.55 35.20
CA VAL A 220 -1.64 9.81 34.60
C VAL A 220 -0.62 10.94 34.79
N LEU A 221 0.03 11.04 35.95
CA LEU A 221 1.16 11.95 36.19
C LEU A 221 2.33 11.65 35.25
N ARG A 222 2.66 10.36 35.04
CA ARG A 222 3.69 9.93 34.08
C ARG A 222 3.30 10.32 32.65
N PHE A 223 2.04 10.11 32.26
CA PHE A 223 1.50 10.52 30.96
C PHE A 223 1.62 12.04 30.75
N LEU A 224 1.14 12.84 31.71
CA LEU A 224 1.24 14.30 31.68
C LEU A 224 2.71 14.77 31.58
N LYS A 225 3.63 14.16 32.33
CA LYS A 225 5.07 14.49 32.28
C LYS A 225 5.69 14.21 30.91
N VAL A 226 5.37 13.07 30.30
CA VAL A 226 5.94 12.65 29.01
C VAL A 226 5.34 13.44 27.84
N TYR A 227 4.02 13.65 27.84
CA TYR A 227 3.31 14.19 26.68
C TYR A 227 2.87 15.65 26.81
N ARG A 228 3.29 16.37 27.87
CA ARG A 228 2.98 17.80 28.09
C ARG A 228 3.05 18.64 26.82
N ALA A 229 4.17 18.58 26.10
CA ALA A 229 4.39 19.37 24.90
C ALA A 229 3.39 19.02 23.77
N ALA A 230 3.08 17.73 23.59
CA ALA A 230 2.13 17.28 22.59
C ALA A 230 0.67 17.64 22.94
N ILE A 231 0.28 17.59 24.22
CA ILE A 231 -1.06 18.00 24.67
C ILE A 231 -1.24 19.52 24.55
N LEU A 232 -0.23 20.31 24.92
CA LEU A 232 -0.23 21.75 24.69
C LEU A 232 -0.25 22.10 23.20
N PHE A 233 0.44 21.32 22.36
CA PHE A 233 0.37 21.46 20.91
C PHE A 233 -1.02 21.12 20.36
N LEU A 234 -1.68 20.06 20.85
CA LEU A 234 -3.07 19.74 20.47
C LEU A 234 -4.03 20.89 20.81
N ASN A 235 -3.88 21.53 21.97
CA ASN A 235 -4.64 22.75 22.29
C ASN A 235 -4.34 23.89 21.30
N TYR A 236 -3.07 24.15 20.97
CA TYR A 236 -2.72 25.15 19.96
C TYR A 236 -3.32 24.83 18.57
N VAL A 237 -3.33 23.54 18.18
CA VAL A 237 -3.94 23.07 16.92
C VAL A 237 -5.46 23.25 16.93
N HIS A 238 -6.14 23.14 18.08
CA HIS A 238 -7.56 23.47 18.19
C HIS A 238 -7.80 24.94 17.80
N ASP A 239 -7.09 25.83 18.49
CA ASP A 239 -7.31 27.28 18.38
C ASP A 239 -6.82 27.85 17.04
N ASN A 240 -5.95 27.12 16.32
CA ASN A 240 -5.33 27.54 15.05
C ASN A 240 -5.56 26.52 13.92
N PHE A 241 -6.65 25.73 13.99
CA PHE A 241 -6.84 24.54 13.13
C PHE A 241 -6.73 24.86 11.63
N GLU A 242 -7.30 25.97 11.17
CA GLU A 242 -7.23 26.38 9.77
C GLU A 242 -5.80 26.69 9.30
N ALA A 243 -5.01 27.38 10.12
CA ALA A 243 -3.63 27.72 9.81
C ALA A 243 -2.73 26.48 9.83
N VAL A 244 -2.91 25.59 10.81
CA VAL A 244 -2.07 24.40 10.98
C VAL A 244 -2.45 23.26 10.02
N SER A 245 -3.74 23.10 9.68
CA SER A 245 -4.19 22.13 8.67
C SER A 245 -4.00 22.62 7.22
N ARG A 246 -3.63 23.89 7.00
CA ARG A 246 -3.39 24.46 5.67
C ARG A 246 -2.46 23.61 4.77
N PRO A 247 -1.34 23.03 5.26
CA PRO A 247 -0.49 22.15 4.44
C PRO A 247 -1.21 20.87 3.99
N LEU A 248 -2.14 20.33 4.78
CA LEU A 248 -2.99 19.19 4.40
C LEU A 248 -4.05 19.56 3.36
N ARG A 249 -4.40 20.85 3.25
CA ARG A 249 -5.36 21.35 2.23
C ARG A 249 -4.67 21.82 0.94
N LEU A 250 -3.40 22.20 1.02
CA LEU A 250 -2.62 22.83 -0.06
C LEU A 250 -1.37 22.02 -0.43
N THR A 251 -1.43 20.69 -0.28
CA THR A 251 -0.32 19.76 -0.58
C THR A 251 0.31 20.11 -1.94
N PRO A 252 1.63 20.38 -2.02
CA PRO A 252 2.23 20.90 -3.24
C PRO A 252 2.17 19.86 -4.36
N PHE A 253 1.47 20.21 -5.45
CA PHE A 253 1.25 19.37 -6.62
C PHE A 253 2.53 19.08 -7.44
N GLU A 254 3.69 19.61 -7.02
CA GLU A 254 4.95 19.57 -7.77
C GLU A 254 5.60 18.18 -7.79
N ASP A 255 5.45 17.37 -6.73
CA ASP A 255 5.96 15.99 -6.68
C ASP A 255 5.05 14.97 -7.38
N ILE A 256 3.79 15.33 -7.69
CA ILE A 256 2.81 14.40 -8.29
C ILE A 256 3.21 13.96 -9.71
N PRO A 257 3.67 14.85 -10.61
CA PRO A 257 4.27 14.45 -11.90
C PRO A 257 5.45 13.50 -11.74
N ARG A 258 6.27 13.68 -10.69
CA ARG A 258 7.43 12.81 -10.42
C ARG A 258 6.99 11.42 -9.94
N MET A 259 6.08 11.35 -8.97
CA MET A 259 5.52 10.08 -8.48
C MET A 259 4.75 9.34 -9.59
N THR A 260 4.00 10.06 -10.41
CA THR A 260 3.28 9.48 -11.56
C THR A 260 4.23 8.82 -12.56
N ARG A 261 5.38 9.46 -12.87
CA ARG A 261 6.44 8.83 -13.69
C ARG A 261 7.01 7.60 -13.02
N GLN A 262 7.46 7.72 -11.77
CA GLN A 262 8.09 6.62 -11.04
C GLN A 262 7.17 5.39 -10.94
N ASN A 263 5.87 5.60 -10.73
CA ASN A 263 4.91 4.50 -10.71
C ASN A 263 4.73 3.91 -12.12
N LEU A 264 4.53 4.74 -13.15
CA LEU A 264 4.38 4.26 -14.53
C LEU A 264 5.64 3.60 -15.11
N ASP A 265 6.85 3.95 -14.65
CA ASP A 265 8.11 3.34 -15.08
C ASP A 265 8.14 1.82 -14.79
N ILE A 266 7.45 1.34 -13.74
CA ILE A 266 7.31 -0.10 -13.42
C ILE A 266 6.59 -0.85 -14.55
N ILE A 267 5.60 -0.20 -15.18
CA ILE A 267 4.83 -0.75 -16.30
C ILE A 267 5.51 -0.49 -17.64
N GLY A 268 6.11 0.70 -17.81
CA GLY A 268 6.88 1.05 -19.00
C GLY A 268 8.04 0.09 -19.24
N THR A 269 8.83 -0.21 -18.20
CA THR A 269 9.94 -1.19 -18.29
C THR A 269 9.46 -2.59 -18.71
N LEU A 270 8.33 -3.07 -18.16
CA LEU A 270 7.75 -4.36 -18.56
C LEU A 270 7.39 -4.41 -20.06
N LEU A 271 6.76 -3.34 -20.57
CA LEU A 271 6.33 -3.25 -21.96
C LEU A 271 7.49 -3.02 -22.93
N ASP A 272 8.49 -2.22 -22.55
CA ASP A 272 9.72 -2.00 -23.30
C ASP A 272 10.57 -3.28 -23.41
N GLU A 273 10.70 -4.04 -22.32
CA GLU A 273 11.37 -5.36 -22.32
C GLU A 273 10.64 -6.34 -23.24
N ALA A 274 9.30 -6.43 -23.16
CA ALA A 274 8.51 -7.29 -24.04
C ALA A 274 8.65 -6.90 -25.52
N ALA A 275 8.67 -5.59 -25.83
CA ALA A 275 8.88 -5.09 -27.19
C ALA A 275 10.28 -5.41 -27.74
N SER A 276 11.32 -5.28 -26.92
CA SER A 276 12.69 -5.66 -27.29
C SER A 276 12.78 -7.14 -27.67
N LEU A 277 12.15 -8.02 -26.88
CA LEU A 277 12.15 -9.46 -27.12
C LEU A 277 11.37 -9.85 -28.40
N VAL A 278 10.34 -9.09 -28.79
CA VAL A 278 9.67 -9.24 -30.08
C VAL A 278 10.57 -8.82 -31.25
N ALA A 279 11.31 -7.71 -31.12
CA ALA A 279 12.27 -7.28 -32.13
C ALA A 279 13.44 -8.27 -32.28
N GLU A 280 14.02 -8.74 -31.15
CA GLU A 280 15.03 -9.81 -31.13
C GLU A 280 14.50 -11.09 -31.82
N THR A 281 13.26 -11.49 -31.53
CA THR A 281 12.60 -12.65 -32.16
C THR A 281 12.51 -12.49 -33.68
N ALA A 282 12.15 -11.31 -34.18
CA ALA A 282 12.02 -11.06 -35.60
C ALA A 282 13.37 -11.11 -36.35
N GLU A 283 14.44 -10.55 -35.77
CA GLU A 283 15.78 -10.60 -36.38
C GLU A 283 16.42 -11.98 -36.31
N GLU A 284 16.30 -12.68 -35.18
CA GLU A 284 16.84 -14.04 -35.02
C GLU A 284 16.13 -15.02 -35.97
N ALA A 285 14.81 -14.89 -36.16
CA ALA A 285 14.06 -15.68 -37.14
C ALA A 285 14.54 -15.41 -38.58
N LYS A 286 14.78 -14.14 -38.96
CA LYS A 286 15.36 -13.80 -40.28
C LYS A 286 16.72 -14.45 -40.48
N CYS A 287 17.59 -14.40 -39.46
CA CYS A 287 18.92 -15.01 -39.48
C CYS A 287 18.84 -16.54 -39.60
N ALA A 288 18.00 -17.20 -38.81
CA ALA A 288 17.77 -18.63 -38.88
C ALA A 288 17.23 -19.07 -40.26
N VAL A 289 16.25 -18.35 -40.82
CA VAL A 289 15.70 -18.60 -42.17
C VAL A 289 16.78 -18.44 -43.26
N ALA A 290 17.60 -17.38 -43.19
CA ALA A 290 18.69 -17.16 -44.14
C ALA A 290 19.74 -18.28 -44.08
N ASN A 291 20.14 -18.66 -42.86
CA ASN A 291 21.10 -19.74 -42.61
C ASN A 291 20.58 -21.09 -43.13
N LEU A 292 19.34 -21.46 -42.83
CA LEU A 292 18.73 -22.71 -43.33
C LEU A 292 18.63 -22.72 -44.87
N ARG A 293 18.22 -21.59 -45.48
CA ARG A 293 18.14 -21.45 -46.94
C ARG A 293 19.51 -21.51 -47.64
N SER A 294 20.62 -21.30 -46.93
CA SER A 294 21.97 -21.49 -47.47
C SER A 294 22.37 -22.97 -47.64
N LEU A 295 21.73 -23.88 -46.89
CA LEU A 295 22.06 -25.31 -46.83
C LEU A 295 21.36 -26.16 -47.91
N ARG A 296 20.89 -25.54 -49.00
CA ARG A 296 20.09 -26.17 -50.07
C ARG A 296 20.68 -27.50 -50.56
N GLY A 297 19.83 -28.52 -50.64
CA GLY A 297 20.15 -29.81 -51.25
C GLY A 297 20.74 -30.87 -50.31
N ARG A 298 20.92 -30.57 -49.01
CA ARG A 298 21.35 -31.54 -48.00
C ARG A 298 20.18 -32.01 -47.14
N GLN A 299 20.19 -33.27 -46.73
CA GLN A 299 19.36 -33.72 -45.61
C GLN A 299 19.86 -32.99 -44.35
N LEU A 300 18.97 -32.30 -43.64
CA LEU A 300 19.31 -31.62 -42.39
C LEU A 300 19.12 -32.61 -41.25
N GLU A 301 20.03 -32.63 -40.29
CA GLU A 301 19.84 -33.37 -39.06
C GLU A 301 19.13 -32.48 -38.03
N GLN A 302 18.30 -33.05 -37.15
CA GLN A 302 17.61 -32.33 -36.06
C GLN A 302 18.57 -31.43 -35.27
N HIS A 303 19.79 -31.89 -34.99
CA HIS A 303 20.81 -31.11 -34.27
C HIS A 303 21.18 -29.79 -34.99
N VAL A 304 21.13 -29.75 -36.32
CA VAL A 304 21.40 -28.54 -37.12
C VAL A 304 20.26 -27.55 -36.97
N VAL A 305 19.01 -28.04 -36.98
CA VAL A 305 17.82 -27.21 -36.80
C VAL A 305 17.78 -26.65 -35.37
N ASP A 306 18.05 -27.47 -34.36
CA ASP A 306 18.13 -27.04 -32.96
C ASP A 306 19.23 -25.98 -32.75
N GLN A 307 20.40 -26.17 -33.38
CA GLN A 307 21.47 -25.17 -33.36
C GLN A 307 21.04 -23.83 -33.98
N LYS A 308 20.19 -23.83 -35.02
CA LYS A 308 19.67 -22.58 -35.63
C LYS A 308 18.44 -22.02 -34.90
N LEU A 309 17.77 -22.80 -34.07
CA LEU A 309 16.66 -22.38 -33.21
C LEU A 309 17.11 -21.92 -31.82
N THR A 310 18.36 -22.19 -31.43
CA THR A 310 18.88 -21.92 -30.07
C THR A 310 18.67 -20.47 -29.66
N GLY A 311 18.85 -19.50 -30.56
CA GLY A 311 18.57 -18.09 -30.28
C GLY A 311 17.09 -17.80 -30.01
N LEU A 312 16.18 -18.30 -30.86
CA LEU A 312 14.73 -18.15 -30.68
C LEU A 312 14.22 -18.81 -29.40
N LEU A 313 14.76 -19.97 -29.03
CA LEU A 313 14.44 -20.66 -27.77
C LEU A 313 15.03 -19.90 -26.56
N GLY A 314 16.20 -19.29 -26.69
CA GLY A 314 16.76 -18.40 -25.68
C GLY A 314 15.87 -17.17 -25.45
N ILE A 315 15.40 -16.52 -26.52
CA ILE A 315 14.47 -15.39 -26.44
C ILE A 315 13.12 -15.84 -25.84
N ARG A 316 12.63 -17.03 -26.22
CA ARG A 316 11.41 -17.61 -25.64
C ARG A 316 11.50 -17.74 -24.12
N ASN A 317 12.62 -18.24 -23.61
CA ASN A 317 12.84 -18.38 -22.17
C ASN A 317 12.83 -17.02 -21.46
N LYS A 318 13.48 -15.99 -22.03
CA LYS A 318 13.40 -14.61 -21.49
C LYS A 318 11.95 -14.08 -21.46
N ILE A 319 11.13 -14.38 -22.46
CA ILE A 319 9.71 -13.96 -22.48
C ILE A 319 8.92 -14.70 -21.39
N ILE A 320 9.21 -15.99 -21.16
CA ILE A 320 8.60 -16.76 -20.06
C ILE A 320 9.01 -16.19 -18.69
N GLU A 321 10.31 -15.92 -18.48
CA GLU A 321 10.82 -15.27 -17.26
C GLU A 321 10.16 -13.89 -17.03
N LEU A 322 9.99 -13.10 -18.09
CA LEU A 322 9.29 -11.81 -18.03
C LEU A 322 7.80 -11.98 -17.66
N GLN A 323 7.13 -12.96 -18.25
CA GLN A 323 5.74 -13.31 -17.94
C GLN A 323 5.58 -13.78 -16.48
N GLU A 324 6.51 -14.58 -15.97
CA GLU A 324 6.52 -15.00 -14.55
C GLU A 324 6.78 -13.81 -13.61
N SER A 325 7.65 -12.87 -14.00
CA SER A 325 7.93 -11.66 -13.22
C SER A 325 6.77 -10.63 -13.22
N THR A 326 5.85 -10.73 -14.19
CA THR A 326 4.80 -9.74 -14.45
C THR A 326 3.93 -9.48 -13.22
N THR A 327 3.53 -10.54 -12.51
CA THR A 327 2.73 -10.45 -11.27
C THR A 327 3.43 -9.62 -10.19
N ASN A 328 4.75 -9.77 -10.02
CA ASN A 328 5.52 -9.02 -9.02
C ASN A 328 5.66 -7.54 -9.40
N ARG A 329 5.76 -7.22 -10.71
CA ARG A 329 5.73 -5.83 -11.19
C ARG A 329 4.36 -5.18 -10.99
N PHE A 330 3.27 -5.90 -11.25
CA PHE A 330 1.90 -5.44 -10.97
C PHE A 330 1.65 -5.21 -9.47
N GLN A 331 2.16 -6.07 -8.59
CA GLN A 331 2.09 -5.85 -7.15
C GLN A 331 2.88 -4.59 -6.76
N SER A 332 4.12 -4.47 -7.25
CA SER A 332 4.97 -3.30 -7.00
C SER A 332 4.32 -1.98 -7.47
N PHE A 333 3.64 -2.00 -8.61
CA PHE A 333 2.85 -0.87 -9.12
C PHE A 333 1.67 -0.54 -8.19
N SER A 334 0.94 -1.55 -7.72
CA SER A 334 -0.20 -1.39 -6.81
C SER A 334 0.23 -0.80 -5.46
N ASP A 335 1.34 -1.29 -4.91
CA ASP A 335 1.92 -0.81 -3.66
C ASP A 335 2.45 0.63 -3.80
N ALA A 336 3.10 0.94 -4.93
CA ALA A 336 3.56 2.30 -5.24
C ALA A 336 2.39 3.28 -5.44
N LEU A 337 1.29 2.83 -6.06
CA LEU A 337 0.03 3.57 -6.13
C LEU A 337 -0.53 3.90 -4.75
N GLY A 338 -0.57 2.93 -3.84
CA GLY A 338 -1.03 3.10 -2.47
C GLY A 338 -0.07 3.85 -1.54
N SER A 339 1.14 4.20 -2.00
CA SER A 339 2.18 4.78 -1.16
C SER A 339 1.99 6.30 -0.91
N SER A 340 1.67 6.66 0.33
CA SER A 340 1.42 8.04 0.73
C SER A 340 2.72 8.83 1.01
N ASN A 341 3.48 9.11 -0.03
CA ASN A 341 4.70 9.90 0.10
C ASN A 341 4.45 11.42 0.03
N ALA A 342 3.35 11.88 -0.60
CA ALA A 342 3.08 13.32 -0.77
C ALA A 342 2.26 13.96 0.36
N VAL A 343 1.51 13.20 1.18
CA VAL A 343 0.65 13.80 2.22
C VAL A 343 1.51 14.21 3.42
N PRO A 344 1.46 15.48 3.89
CA PRO A 344 2.25 15.95 5.02
C PRO A 344 2.09 15.05 6.25
N THR A 345 3.20 14.55 6.77
CA THR A 345 3.24 13.67 7.95
C THR A 345 3.47 14.44 9.26
N THR A 346 3.75 15.75 9.17
CA THR A 346 4.03 16.64 10.30
C THR A 346 3.21 17.91 10.26
N LEU A 347 3.01 18.50 11.43
CA LEU A 347 2.40 19.81 11.64
C LEU A 347 3.41 20.72 12.32
N HIS A 348 3.40 21.99 11.93
CA HIS A 348 4.23 23.04 12.51
C HIS A 348 3.37 23.99 13.34
N GLY A 349 3.84 24.33 14.54
CA GLY A 349 3.25 25.33 15.41
C GLY A 349 4.17 26.53 15.61
N PRO A 350 3.98 27.32 16.67
CA PRO A 350 4.76 28.51 16.90
C PRO A 350 6.20 28.14 17.31
N VAL A 351 7.15 29.03 17.03
CA VAL A 351 8.57 28.89 17.44
C VAL A 351 9.22 27.58 16.94
N GLY A 352 8.85 27.13 15.73
CA GLY A 352 9.46 25.95 15.08
C GLY A 352 9.07 24.59 15.67
N VAL A 353 8.19 24.55 16.67
CA VAL A 353 7.70 23.29 17.27
C VAL A 353 7.00 22.46 16.21
N THR A 354 7.48 21.23 16.01
CA THR A 354 7.01 20.34 14.94
C THR A 354 6.67 18.97 15.51
N PHE A 355 5.50 18.43 15.15
CA PHE A 355 5.04 17.10 15.58
C PHE A 355 4.55 16.26 14.41
N ARG A 356 4.79 14.95 14.47
CA ARG A 356 4.16 13.98 13.54
C ARG A 356 2.67 13.83 13.85
N ILE A 357 1.84 13.81 12.81
CA ILE A 357 0.38 13.63 12.94
C ILE A 357 0.05 12.33 13.66
N ASP A 358 0.68 11.21 13.26
CA ASP A 358 0.46 9.89 13.90
C ASP A 358 0.76 9.90 15.41
N ALA A 359 1.78 10.66 15.81
CA ALA A 359 2.16 10.80 17.21
C ALA A 359 1.11 11.62 17.99
N LEU A 360 0.58 12.70 17.39
CA LEU A 360 -0.50 13.50 17.98
C LEU A 360 -1.80 12.70 18.13
N LEU A 361 -2.20 11.93 17.10
CA LEU A 361 -3.35 11.04 17.15
C LEU A 361 -3.19 9.97 18.24
N LYS A 362 -2.00 9.38 18.37
CA LYS A 362 -1.68 8.43 19.45
C LYS A 362 -1.74 9.09 20.84
N VAL A 363 -1.25 10.33 20.98
CA VAL A 363 -1.34 11.09 22.24
C VAL A 363 -2.79 11.41 22.61
N ALA A 364 -3.64 11.81 21.66
CA ALA A 364 -5.06 12.06 21.90
C ALA A 364 -5.82 10.77 22.33
N SER A 365 -5.53 9.63 21.69
CA SER A 365 -6.05 8.32 22.10
C SER A 365 -5.62 7.96 23.54
N GLN A 366 -4.34 8.14 23.87
CA GLN A 366 -3.81 7.89 25.22
C GLN A 366 -4.35 8.88 26.26
N TYR A 367 -4.57 10.14 25.87
CA TYR A 367 -5.20 11.16 26.71
C TYR A 367 -6.61 10.73 27.14
N SER A 368 -7.39 10.18 26.20
CA SER A 368 -8.73 9.68 26.49
C SER A 368 -8.72 8.51 27.48
N HIS A 369 -7.73 7.60 27.37
CA HIS A 369 -7.53 6.53 28.35
C HIS A 369 -7.09 7.08 29.72
N ALA A 370 -6.15 8.03 29.77
CA ALA A 370 -5.68 8.67 31.00
C ALA A 370 -6.82 9.40 31.73
N TYR A 371 -7.69 10.08 30.99
CA TYR A 371 -8.87 10.76 31.54
C TYR A 371 -9.88 9.76 32.12
N CYS A 372 -10.16 8.65 31.44
CA CYS A 372 -11.07 7.61 31.95
C CYS A 372 -10.47 6.80 33.13
N LEU A 373 -9.15 6.68 33.23
CA LEU A 373 -8.48 6.18 34.44
C LEU A 373 -8.75 7.08 35.65
N LEU A 374 -8.83 8.40 35.45
CA LEU A 374 -9.27 9.31 36.52
C LEU A 374 -10.78 9.24 36.77
N GLU A 375 -11.64 8.94 35.80
CA GLU A 375 -13.08 8.74 36.08
C GLU A 375 -13.33 7.49 36.95
N ALA A 376 -12.46 6.48 36.86
CA ALA A 376 -12.46 5.33 37.77
C ALA A 376 -12.15 5.69 39.24
N THR A 377 -11.73 6.92 39.54
CA THR A 377 -11.64 7.46 40.92
C THR A 377 -12.99 7.60 41.60
N HIS A 378 -14.12 7.40 40.90
CA HIS A 378 -15.43 7.15 41.51
C HIS A 378 -15.39 5.99 42.54
N LYS A 379 -14.40 5.09 42.46
CA LYS A 379 -14.12 4.05 43.46
C LYS A 379 -13.57 4.57 44.79
N PHE A 380 -13.11 5.83 44.86
CA PHE A 380 -12.84 6.48 46.14
C PHE A 380 -14.11 6.70 46.95
N GLN A 381 -15.21 7.07 46.30
CA GLN A 381 -16.51 7.21 46.98
C GLN A 381 -17.01 5.85 47.50
N GLU A 382 -16.76 4.76 46.76
CA GLU A 382 -17.01 3.38 47.19
C GLU A 382 -16.14 3.02 48.42
N ALA A 383 -14.83 3.28 48.40
CA ALA A 383 -13.97 3.06 49.56
C ALA A 383 -14.39 3.92 50.78
N GLN A 384 -14.75 5.19 50.55
CA GLN A 384 -15.20 6.11 51.60
C GLN A 384 -16.56 5.66 52.19
N SER A 385 -17.47 5.10 51.38
CA SER A 385 -18.74 4.56 51.88
C SER A 385 -18.53 3.27 52.67
N MET A 386 -17.64 2.38 52.23
CA MET A 386 -17.24 1.19 53.00
C MET A 386 -16.62 1.56 54.36
N ILE A 387 -15.73 2.57 54.40
CA ILE A 387 -15.16 3.07 55.66
C ILE A 387 -16.26 3.62 56.57
N LYS A 388 -17.18 4.46 56.05
CA LYS A 388 -18.32 4.99 56.84
C LYS A 388 -19.22 3.87 57.40
N LEU A 389 -19.50 2.84 56.61
CA LEU A 389 -20.30 1.68 57.06
C LEU A 389 -19.58 0.88 58.16
N LEU A 390 -18.26 0.68 58.06
CA LEU A 390 -17.47 0.02 59.11
C LEU A 390 -17.47 0.82 60.42
N LEU A 391 -17.31 2.15 60.36
CA LEU A 391 -17.38 3.03 61.53
C LEU A 391 -18.75 2.98 62.21
N GLN A 392 -19.84 3.02 61.41
CA GLN A 392 -21.21 2.88 61.92
C GLN A 392 -21.46 1.50 62.56
N ALA A 393 -20.99 0.41 61.93
CA ALA A 393 -21.19 -0.95 62.42
C ALA A 393 -20.40 -1.27 63.69
N THR A 394 -19.24 -0.63 63.89
CA THR A 394 -18.37 -0.81 65.06
C THR A 394 -18.65 0.18 66.20
N SER A 395 -19.48 1.21 65.96
CA SER A 395 -19.68 2.38 66.84
C SER A 395 -18.41 3.17 67.17
N TRP A 396 -17.35 3.02 66.36
CA TRP A 396 -16.08 3.71 66.55
C TRP A 396 -16.11 5.10 65.91
N SER A 397 -15.73 6.12 66.69
CA SER A 397 -15.34 7.44 66.16
C SER A 397 -13.87 7.40 65.74
N VAL A 398 -13.60 7.84 64.51
CA VAL A 398 -12.26 8.02 63.92
C VAL A 398 -12.16 9.44 63.38
#